data_AF-A0A847PDT7-F1
#
_entry.id   AF-A0A847PDT7-F1
#
_cell.length_a   1.000
_cell.length_b   1.000
_cell.length_c   1.000
_cell.angle_alpha   90.00
_cell.angle_beta   90.00
_cell.angle_gamma   90.00
#
_symmetry.space_group_name_H-M   'P 1'
#
loop_
_entity.id
_entity.type
_entity.pdbx_description
1 polymer ?
#
loop_
_entity_poly.entity_id
_entity_poly.type
_entity_poly.pdbx_seq_one_letter_code
_entity_poly.pdbx_strand_id
1 'polypeptide(L)'
;MNLASEVRYNLNILGLAPGATSAEIRSAFRSLARSCHPDVLGGRGAFRFQQISGAYSFLKGLGPEELGCAAPRQKRAEPARQKRAEPAGWSGWTNPFARRRQRQQERRERDEAEAARASRASHQVARQEEERRAALRRERAERALSRGERAMAELTARLEAETDRERITFLLERLNASVAEVRCLALSHLGPLANRPEVLEALAALLLTFPIDDRTARSVTALPLKPESWAFLAQRLERCAARLPDALLTALLGLTRGVHCERKTLEAYLCGARSSGAALILRSWPKQMSLSDAALTRLLQSTEEEVLVPLLLLMKQRFPTVAARHRSRLEDLAEHPVVGVRVWSRSLLNA
;
A
#
# COMPACT_ATOMS: atom_id res chain seq x y z
N MET A 1 -28.37 32.30 27.13
CA MET A 1 -28.55 33.33 26.07
C MET A 1 -30.03 33.37 25.71
N ASN A 2 -30.57 34.54 25.35
CA ASN A 2 -32.01 34.73 25.16
C ASN A 2 -32.39 34.41 23.70
N LEU A 3 -33.11 33.32 23.47
CA LEU A 3 -33.52 32.84 22.13
C LEU A 3 -34.19 33.94 21.29
N ALA A 4 -34.99 34.81 21.92
CA ALA A 4 -35.66 35.91 21.23
C ALA A 4 -34.67 36.96 20.67
N SER A 5 -33.56 37.19 21.36
CA SER A 5 -32.51 38.11 20.90
C SER A 5 -31.70 37.54 19.73
N GLU A 6 -31.46 36.23 19.72
CA GLU A 6 -30.76 35.53 18.63
C GLU A 6 -31.62 35.43 17.37
N VAL A 7 -32.92 35.16 17.51
CA VAL A 7 -33.87 35.18 16.39
C VAL A 7 -33.92 36.57 15.76
N ARG A 8 -33.99 37.64 16.58
CA ARG A 8 -34.01 39.02 16.07
C ARG A 8 -32.70 39.41 15.37
N TYR A 9 -31.56 38.99 15.91
CA TYR A 9 -30.25 39.22 15.30
C TYR A 9 -30.13 38.54 13.92
N ASN A 10 -30.53 37.26 13.83
CA ASN A 10 -30.47 36.51 12.57
C ASN A 10 -31.48 37.01 11.53
N LEU A 11 -32.66 37.47 11.94
CA LEU A 11 -33.61 38.13 11.04
C LEU A 11 -33.05 39.46 10.51
N ASN A 12 -32.34 40.22 11.35
CA ASN A 12 -31.70 41.47 10.92
C ASN A 12 -30.56 41.23 9.91
N ILE A 13 -29.78 40.16 10.05
CA ILE A 13 -28.77 39.76 9.06
C ILE A 13 -29.41 39.51 7.68
N LEU A 14 -30.64 38.97 7.65
CA LEU A 14 -31.41 38.76 6.42
C LEU A 14 -32.22 39.99 5.99
N GLY A 15 -32.16 41.10 6.73
CA GLY A 15 -32.92 42.33 6.46
C GLY A 15 -34.43 42.19 6.72
N LEU A 16 -34.84 41.27 7.57
CA LEU A 16 -36.24 40.95 7.84
C LEU A 16 -36.71 41.50 9.19
N ALA A 17 -37.99 41.89 9.24
CA ALA A 17 -38.65 42.31 10.46
C ALA A 17 -38.92 41.13 11.41
N PRO A 18 -39.01 41.35 12.73
CA PRO A 18 -39.41 40.31 13.68
C PRO A 18 -40.83 39.80 13.35
N GLY A 19 -41.00 38.48 13.32
CA GLY A 19 -42.25 37.82 12.91
C GLY A 19 -42.34 37.45 11.43
N ALA A 20 -41.24 37.57 10.67
CA ALA A 20 -41.18 37.13 9.27
C ALA A 20 -41.50 35.63 9.12
N THR A 21 -42.26 35.30 8.07
CA THR A 21 -42.67 33.91 7.80
C THR A 21 -41.52 33.09 7.22
N SER A 22 -41.61 31.76 7.32
CA SER A 22 -40.61 30.85 6.71
C SER A 22 -40.53 30.97 5.18
N ALA A 23 -41.57 31.50 4.53
CA ALA A 23 -41.56 31.83 3.11
C ALA A 23 -40.74 33.10 2.82
N GLU A 24 -40.90 34.13 3.64
CA GLU A 24 -40.15 35.40 3.54
C GLU A 24 -38.66 35.18 3.84
N ILE A 25 -38.33 34.38 4.85
CA ILE A 25 -36.95 34.00 5.19
C ILE A 25 -36.26 33.30 4.01
N ARG A 26 -36.95 32.36 3.35
CA ARG A 26 -36.43 31.67 2.16
C ARG A 26 -36.28 32.60 0.96
N SER A 27 -37.21 33.53 0.78
CA SER A 27 -37.17 34.51 -0.31
C SER A 27 -36.00 35.49 -0.15
N ALA A 28 -35.85 36.07 1.05
CA ALA A 28 -34.77 36.98 1.39
C ALA A 28 -33.39 36.31 1.26
N PHE A 29 -33.25 35.08 1.76
CA PHE A 29 -32.03 34.30 1.59
C PHE A 29 -31.67 34.10 0.11
N ARG A 30 -32.62 33.71 -0.74
CA ARG A 30 -32.37 33.50 -2.17
C ARG A 30 -31.96 34.80 -2.88
N SER A 31 -32.58 35.91 -2.53
CA SER A 31 -32.24 37.22 -3.08
C SER A 31 -30.82 37.64 -2.69
N LEU A 32 -30.49 37.56 -1.40
CA LEU A 32 -29.18 37.92 -0.85
C LEU A 32 -28.07 36.98 -1.33
N ALA A 33 -28.33 35.66 -1.37
CA ALA A 33 -27.39 34.66 -1.84
C ALA A 33 -26.96 34.88 -3.29
N ARG A 34 -27.88 35.29 -4.18
CA ARG A 34 -27.54 35.64 -5.57
C ARG A 34 -26.67 36.88 -5.66
N SER A 35 -26.92 37.87 -4.81
CA SER A 35 -26.15 39.12 -4.79
C SER A 35 -24.74 38.97 -4.20
N CYS A 36 -24.55 38.01 -3.29
CA CYS A 36 -23.31 37.86 -2.51
C CYS A 36 -22.54 36.56 -2.80
N HIS A 37 -22.92 35.79 -3.82
CA HIS A 37 -22.28 34.50 -4.11
C HIS A 37 -20.77 34.69 -4.41
N PRO A 38 -19.88 33.86 -3.86
CA PRO A 38 -18.44 33.98 -4.09
C PRO A 38 -18.06 33.84 -5.57
N ASP A 39 -18.87 33.16 -6.38
CA ASP A 39 -18.66 33.06 -7.84
C ASP A 39 -18.91 34.38 -8.58
N VAL A 40 -19.66 35.32 -7.98
CA VAL A 40 -20.01 36.62 -8.61
C VAL A 40 -19.13 37.75 -8.06
N LEU A 41 -18.75 37.71 -6.78
CA LEU A 41 -18.01 38.79 -6.10
C LEU A 41 -16.62 38.38 -5.57
N GLY A 42 -16.18 37.15 -5.81
CA GLY A 42 -14.91 36.62 -5.30
C GLY A 42 -14.81 36.67 -3.77
N GLY A 43 -13.57 36.82 -3.26
CA GLY A 43 -13.28 36.81 -1.83
C GLY A 43 -13.98 37.89 -0.99
N ARG A 44 -14.47 38.99 -1.60
CA ARG A 44 -15.22 40.04 -0.88
C ARG A 44 -16.64 39.62 -0.51
N GLY A 45 -17.24 38.68 -1.26
CA GLY A 45 -18.59 38.15 -1.00
C GLY A 45 -18.62 36.99 0.01
N ALA A 46 -17.50 36.27 0.17
CA ALA A 46 -17.43 35.03 0.94
C ALA A 46 -17.81 35.19 2.41
N PHE A 47 -17.30 36.23 3.10
CA PHE A 47 -17.60 36.47 4.51
C PHE A 47 -19.08 36.83 4.73
N ARG A 48 -19.63 37.69 3.86
CA ARG A 48 -21.05 38.09 3.92
C ARG A 48 -21.98 36.92 3.62
N PHE A 49 -21.62 36.09 2.64
CA PHE A 49 -22.36 34.89 2.28
C PHE A 49 -22.38 33.85 3.41
N GLN A 50 -21.26 33.70 4.12
CA GLN A 50 -21.17 32.83 5.30
C GLN A 50 -22.09 33.31 6.44
N GLN A 51 -22.14 34.62 6.71
CA GLN A 51 -23.04 35.21 7.70
C GLN A 51 -24.52 34.99 7.34
N ILE A 52 -24.89 35.23 6.08
CA ILE A 52 -26.25 35.04 5.56
C ILE A 52 -26.66 33.56 5.62
N SER A 53 -25.76 32.65 5.26
CA SER A 53 -25.99 31.20 5.29
C SER A 53 -26.11 30.65 6.71
N GLY A 54 -25.34 31.19 7.65
CA GLY A 54 -25.45 30.89 9.08
C GLY A 54 -26.79 31.33 9.65
N ALA A 55 -27.21 32.57 9.38
CA ALA A 55 -28.49 33.10 9.83
C ALA A 55 -29.69 32.32 9.28
N TYR A 56 -29.65 31.94 8.00
CA TYR A 56 -30.70 31.11 7.39
C TYR A 56 -30.76 29.70 7.98
N SER A 57 -29.61 29.04 8.19
CA SER A 57 -29.56 27.70 8.78
C SER A 57 -30.13 27.67 10.20
N PHE A 58 -29.83 28.70 10.99
CA PHE A 58 -30.40 28.88 12.32
C PHE A 58 -31.92 29.04 12.27
N LEU A 59 -32.43 29.97 11.44
CA LEU A 59 -33.87 30.24 11.34
C LEU A 59 -34.67 29.11 10.70
N LYS A 60 -34.07 28.31 9.82
CA LYS A 60 -34.71 27.14 9.20
C LYS A 60 -34.94 26.00 10.20
N GLY A 61 -34.13 25.92 11.26
CA GLY A 61 -34.25 24.91 12.31
C GLY A 61 -35.38 25.18 13.31
N LEU A 62 -35.97 26.38 13.30
CA LEU A 62 -36.96 26.82 14.28
C LEU A 62 -38.41 26.61 13.80
N GLY A 63 -39.29 26.29 14.74
CA GLY A 63 -40.73 26.18 14.50
C GLY A 63 -41.41 27.55 14.30
N PRO A 64 -42.62 27.60 13.72
CA PRO A 64 -43.37 28.85 13.52
C PRO A 64 -43.68 29.58 14.84
N GLU A 65 -43.80 28.86 15.96
CA GLU A 65 -44.00 29.46 17.28
C GLU A 65 -42.73 30.14 17.82
N GLU A 66 -41.56 29.55 17.58
CA GLU A 66 -40.26 30.06 18.03
C GLU A 66 -39.81 31.28 17.21
N LEU A 67 -40.13 31.30 15.90
CA LEU A 67 -39.98 32.46 15.03
C LEU A 67 -40.92 33.63 15.44
N GLY A 68 -42.06 33.30 16.06
CA GLY A 68 -43.07 34.25 16.53
C GLY A 68 -42.80 34.88 17.90
N CYS A 69 -41.85 34.33 18.68
CA CYS A 69 -41.50 34.83 20.03
C CYS A 69 -40.92 36.26 20.05
N ALA A 70 -40.59 36.84 18.89
CA ALA A 70 -40.03 38.19 18.76
C ALA A 70 -41.05 39.29 18.43
N ALA A 71 -42.34 38.98 18.27
CA ALA A 71 -43.39 39.96 17.92
C ALA A 71 -44.33 40.28 19.10
N PRO A 72 -44.73 41.55 19.32
CA PRO A 72 -45.79 41.87 20.27
C PRO A 72 -47.14 41.32 19.74
N ARG A 73 -47.72 40.36 20.46
CA ARG A 73 -49.03 39.74 20.15
C ARG A 73 -50.15 40.78 20.06
N GLN A 74 -50.56 41.14 18.85
CA GLN A 74 -51.87 41.77 18.61
C GLN A 74 -52.94 40.67 18.54
N LYS A 75 -53.83 40.66 19.54
CA LYS A 75 -55.02 39.81 19.57
C LYS A 75 -55.94 40.17 18.40
N ARG A 76 -56.01 39.30 17.38
CA ARG A 76 -57.16 39.27 16.46
C ARG A 76 -58.22 38.36 17.05
N ALA A 77 -59.32 38.99 17.46
CA ALA A 77 -60.54 38.32 17.89
C ALA A 77 -61.19 37.62 16.69
N GLU A 78 -61.40 36.31 16.80
CA GLU A 78 -62.34 35.59 15.95
C GLU A 78 -63.78 35.80 16.48
N PRO A 79 -64.78 35.98 15.61
CA PRO A 79 -66.15 36.20 16.03
C PRO A 79 -66.78 34.91 16.57
N ALA A 80 -67.47 35.06 17.71
CA ALA A 80 -68.23 34.02 18.38
C ALA A 80 -69.29 33.41 17.44
N ARG A 81 -69.04 32.18 16.98
CA ARG A 81 -70.06 31.37 16.30
C ARG A 81 -71.01 30.82 17.35
N GLN A 82 -72.19 31.44 17.42
CA GLN A 82 -73.30 31.11 18.29
C GLN A 82 -73.64 29.61 18.21
N LYS A 83 -73.46 28.90 19.33
CA LYS A 83 -74.11 27.61 19.57
C LYS A 83 -75.57 27.88 19.94
N ARG A 84 -76.47 27.69 18.98
CA ARG A 84 -77.91 27.56 19.27
C ARG A 84 -78.11 26.23 19.99
N ALA A 85 -78.39 26.30 21.29
CA ALA A 85 -78.96 25.21 22.03
C ALA A 85 -80.43 25.06 21.61
N GLU A 86 -80.79 23.89 21.09
CA GLU A 86 -82.19 23.47 20.96
C GLU A 86 -82.50 22.45 22.08
N PRO A 87 -83.76 22.38 22.53
CA PRO A 87 -84.10 21.90 23.86
C PRO A 87 -84.12 20.38 23.97
N ALA A 88 -83.77 19.91 25.16
CA ALA A 88 -84.02 18.54 25.61
C ALA A 88 -85.53 18.30 25.68
N GLY A 89 -86.02 17.34 24.89
CA GLY A 89 -87.41 16.92 24.95
C GLY A 89 -87.88 16.28 23.66
N TRP A 90 -87.44 15.05 23.40
CA TRP A 90 -88.26 13.94 22.87
C TRP A 90 -87.35 12.74 22.60
N SER A 91 -87.47 11.77 23.48
CA SER A 91 -86.90 10.44 23.39
C SER A 91 -87.56 9.63 22.27
N GLY A 92 -86.73 8.90 21.51
CA GLY A 92 -87.11 7.53 21.17
C GLY A 92 -87.52 7.20 19.73
N TRP A 93 -86.98 7.85 18.69
CA TRP A 93 -87.01 7.27 17.34
C TRP A 93 -85.66 7.51 16.63
N THR A 94 -84.93 6.43 16.32
CA THR A 94 -83.69 6.47 15.54
C THR A 94 -83.97 6.97 14.13
N ASN A 95 -83.54 8.20 13.80
CA ASN A 95 -83.74 8.81 12.48
C ASN A 95 -82.96 8.03 11.39
N PRO A 96 -83.62 7.33 10.44
CA PRO A 96 -82.96 6.44 9.47
C PRO A 96 -81.94 7.15 8.56
N PHE A 97 -82.14 8.45 8.31
CA PHE A 97 -81.25 9.27 7.47
C PHE A 97 -79.95 9.68 8.18
N ALA A 98 -79.92 9.72 9.51
CA ALA A 98 -78.69 9.95 10.28
C ALA A 98 -77.75 8.74 10.17
N ARG A 99 -78.31 7.52 10.31
CA ARG A 99 -77.57 6.26 10.05
C ARG A 99 -77.08 6.16 8.61
N ARG A 100 -77.85 6.65 7.63
CA ARG A 100 -77.46 6.65 6.21
C ARG A 100 -76.31 7.64 5.92
N ARG A 101 -76.33 8.84 6.53
CA ARG A 101 -75.23 9.82 6.44
C ARG A 101 -73.97 9.34 7.15
N GLN A 102 -74.10 8.75 8.33
CA GLN A 102 -72.98 8.15 9.06
C GLN A 102 -72.33 7.01 8.27
N ARG A 103 -73.12 6.10 7.67
CA ARG A 103 -72.60 5.06 6.78
C ARG A 103 -71.94 5.61 5.51
N GLN A 104 -72.40 6.75 5.01
CA GLN A 104 -71.75 7.42 3.87
C GLN A 104 -70.42 8.10 4.27
N GLN A 105 -70.35 8.68 5.47
CA GLN A 105 -69.09 9.21 6.03
C GLN A 105 -68.10 8.08 6.29
N GLU A 106 -68.52 7.00 6.94
CA GLU A 106 -67.66 5.82 7.17
C GLU A 106 -67.16 5.20 5.87
N ARG A 107 -67.97 5.21 4.79
CA ARG A 107 -67.54 4.77 3.46
C ARG A 107 -66.51 5.73 2.86
N ARG A 108 -66.75 7.04 2.91
CA ARG A 108 -65.79 8.04 2.44
C ARG A 108 -64.46 7.99 3.20
N GLU A 109 -64.49 7.82 4.51
CA GLU A 109 -63.29 7.67 5.33
C GLU A 109 -62.53 6.39 5.01
N ARG A 110 -63.24 5.28 4.71
CA ARG A 110 -62.62 4.04 4.22
C ARG A 110 -62.00 4.23 2.85
N ASP A 111 -62.73 4.83 1.91
CA ASP A 111 -62.27 5.08 0.55
C ASP A 111 -61.08 6.07 0.54
N GLU A 112 -61.09 7.10 1.38
CA GLU A 112 -59.99 8.04 1.59
C GLU A 112 -58.78 7.37 2.26
N ALA A 113 -59.00 6.51 3.25
CA ALA A 113 -57.94 5.73 3.88
C ALA A 113 -57.31 4.73 2.90
N GLU A 114 -58.13 4.11 2.04
CA GLU A 114 -57.69 3.20 0.99
C GLU A 114 -56.93 3.93 -0.12
N ALA A 115 -57.43 5.10 -0.55
CA ALA A 115 -56.73 5.97 -1.49
C ALA A 115 -55.40 6.51 -0.91
N ALA A 116 -55.35 6.84 0.37
CA ALA A 116 -54.12 7.24 1.06
C ALA A 116 -53.12 6.08 1.14
N ARG A 117 -53.59 4.85 1.38
CA ARG A 117 -52.75 3.63 1.35
C ARG A 117 -52.24 3.36 -0.06
N ALA A 118 -53.08 3.45 -1.09
CA ALA A 118 -52.70 3.28 -2.48
C ALA A 118 -51.69 4.35 -2.94
N SER A 119 -51.89 5.62 -2.55
CA SER A 119 -50.94 6.71 -2.83
C SER A 119 -49.60 6.49 -2.14
N ARG A 120 -49.58 6.05 -0.87
CA ARG A 120 -48.35 5.71 -0.15
C ARG A 120 -47.62 4.54 -0.79
N ALA A 121 -48.34 3.50 -1.21
CA ALA A 121 -47.77 2.36 -1.92
C ALA A 121 -47.16 2.80 -3.26
N SER A 122 -47.85 3.64 -4.03
CA SER A 122 -47.33 4.22 -5.28
C SER A 122 -46.07 5.07 -5.06
N HIS A 123 -46.05 5.92 -4.04
CA HIS A 123 -44.85 6.71 -3.68
C HIS A 123 -43.69 5.83 -3.20
N GLN A 124 -43.95 4.72 -2.52
CA GLN A 124 -42.92 3.77 -2.12
C GLN A 124 -42.31 3.06 -3.34
N VAL A 125 -43.13 2.61 -4.28
CA VAL A 125 -42.66 2.02 -5.54
C VAL A 125 -41.83 3.03 -6.34
N ALA A 126 -42.30 4.28 -6.47
CA ALA A 126 -41.57 5.34 -7.16
C ALA A 126 -40.20 5.63 -6.50
N ARG A 127 -40.12 5.66 -5.16
CA ARG A 127 -38.84 5.80 -4.43
C ARG A 127 -37.91 4.63 -4.69
N GLN A 128 -38.42 3.40 -4.64
CA GLN A 128 -37.61 2.20 -4.92
C GLN A 128 -37.08 2.19 -6.36
N GLU A 129 -37.88 2.63 -7.34
CA GLU A 129 -37.42 2.78 -8.72
C GLU A 129 -36.35 3.86 -8.86
N GLU A 130 -36.51 5.00 -8.19
CA GLU A 130 -35.52 6.08 -8.18
C GLU A 130 -34.19 5.63 -7.54
N GLU A 131 -34.25 4.92 -6.42
CA GLU A 131 -33.09 4.31 -5.76
C GLU A 131 -32.40 3.30 -6.67
N ARG A 132 -33.15 2.43 -7.35
CA ARG A 132 -32.59 1.48 -8.34
C ARG A 132 -31.90 2.23 -9.49
N ARG A 133 -32.51 3.29 -10.02
CA ARG A 133 -31.90 4.12 -11.07
C ARG A 133 -30.65 4.87 -10.57
N ALA A 134 -30.66 5.34 -9.33
CA ALA A 134 -29.50 5.97 -8.70
C ALA A 134 -28.36 4.96 -8.48
N ALA A 135 -28.67 3.75 -8.01
CA ALA A 135 -27.72 2.66 -7.84
C ALA A 135 -27.07 2.27 -9.17
N LEU A 136 -27.86 2.10 -10.24
CA LEU A 136 -27.33 1.82 -11.59
C LEU A 136 -26.43 2.95 -12.11
N ARG A 137 -26.75 4.22 -11.82
CA ARG A 137 -25.89 5.35 -12.19
C ARG A 137 -24.58 5.34 -11.39
N ARG A 138 -24.62 5.05 -10.09
CA ARG A 138 -23.43 4.92 -9.25
C ARG A 138 -22.53 3.78 -9.73
N GLU A 139 -23.10 2.60 -9.97
CA GLU A 139 -22.36 1.45 -10.48
C GLU A 139 -21.71 1.73 -11.84
N ARG A 140 -22.40 2.44 -12.75
CA ARG A 140 -21.82 2.89 -14.02
C ARG A 140 -20.66 3.86 -13.81
N ALA A 141 -20.80 4.80 -12.89
CA ALA A 141 -19.74 5.75 -12.55
C ALA A 141 -18.53 5.05 -11.93
N GLU A 142 -18.73 4.15 -10.98
CA GLU A 142 -17.68 3.32 -10.36
C GLU A 142 -16.93 2.49 -11.41
N ARG A 143 -17.66 1.82 -12.31
CA ARG A 143 -17.04 1.08 -13.42
C ARG A 143 -16.21 1.97 -14.34
N ALA A 144 -16.68 3.19 -14.63
CA ALA A 144 -15.93 4.14 -15.44
C ALA A 144 -14.65 4.60 -14.72
N LEU A 145 -14.74 4.89 -13.42
CA LEU A 145 -13.60 5.28 -12.60
C LEU A 145 -12.57 4.14 -12.52
N SER A 146 -12.98 2.92 -12.20
CA SER A 146 -12.06 1.77 -12.14
C SER A 146 -11.40 1.47 -13.48
N ARG A 147 -12.08 1.71 -14.62
CA ARG A 147 -11.45 1.61 -15.95
C ARG A 147 -10.41 2.72 -16.14
N GLY A 148 -10.73 3.95 -15.74
CA GLY A 148 -9.81 5.08 -15.79
C GLY A 148 -8.57 4.84 -14.93
N GLU A 149 -8.74 4.35 -13.70
CA GLU A 149 -7.63 4.01 -12.79
C GLU A 149 -6.71 2.95 -13.37
N ARG A 150 -7.25 1.88 -13.98
CA ARG A 150 -6.44 0.87 -14.67
C ARG A 150 -5.69 1.44 -15.87
N ALA A 151 -6.36 2.22 -16.70
CA ALA A 151 -5.72 2.84 -17.86
C ALA A 151 -4.60 3.80 -17.46
N MET A 152 -4.79 4.56 -16.38
CA MET A 152 -3.75 5.43 -15.83
C MET A 152 -2.59 4.62 -15.25
N ALA A 153 -2.88 3.55 -14.50
CA ALA A 153 -1.85 2.67 -13.95
C ALA A 153 -1.02 1.98 -15.05
N GLU A 154 -1.67 1.56 -16.15
CA GLU A 154 -1.00 1.02 -17.33
C GLU A 154 -0.11 2.07 -18.01
N LEU A 155 -0.59 3.31 -18.13
CA LEU A 155 0.19 4.39 -18.74
C LEU A 155 1.39 4.78 -17.88
N THR A 156 1.23 4.90 -16.55
CA THR A 156 2.35 5.17 -15.65
C THR A 156 3.38 4.05 -15.67
N ALA A 157 2.95 2.78 -15.67
CA ALA A 157 3.85 1.64 -15.76
C ALA A 157 4.63 1.61 -17.10
N ARG A 158 3.99 2.02 -18.21
CA ARG A 158 4.68 2.14 -19.51
C ARG A 158 5.74 3.24 -19.49
N LEU A 159 5.39 4.42 -18.98
CA LEU A 159 6.33 5.54 -18.88
C LEU A 159 7.50 5.21 -17.96
N GLU A 160 7.23 4.61 -16.80
CA GLU A 160 8.28 4.13 -15.90
C GLU A 160 9.19 3.12 -16.60
N ALA A 161 8.63 2.16 -17.33
CA ALA A 161 9.40 1.18 -18.09
C ALA A 161 10.26 1.81 -19.19
N GLU A 162 9.78 2.85 -19.87
CA GLU A 162 10.54 3.62 -20.86
C GLU A 162 11.71 4.35 -20.20
N THR A 163 11.47 5.06 -19.09
CA THR A 163 12.52 5.75 -18.34
C THR A 163 13.56 4.76 -17.76
N ASP A 164 13.11 3.59 -17.29
CA ASP A 164 13.98 2.51 -16.83
C ASP A 164 14.87 2.02 -17.97
N ARG A 165 14.35 1.84 -19.19
CA ARG A 165 15.14 1.40 -20.35
C ARG A 165 16.21 2.41 -20.73
N GLU A 166 15.87 3.68 -20.80
CA GLU A 166 16.83 4.76 -21.09
C GLU A 166 17.93 4.80 -20.02
N ARG A 167 17.53 4.72 -18.75
CA ARG A 167 18.44 4.70 -17.61
C ARG A 167 19.33 3.46 -17.62
N ILE A 168 18.79 2.28 -17.91
CA ILE A 168 19.58 1.04 -18.05
C ILE A 168 20.60 1.23 -19.15
N THR A 169 20.20 1.67 -20.35
CA THR A 169 21.11 1.89 -21.49
C THR A 169 22.29 2.80 -21.10
N PHE A 170 21.99 3.93 -20.48
CA PHE A 170 23.01 4.86 -19.98
C PHE A 170 23.94 4.24 -18.92
N LEU A 171 23.40 3.44 -18.00
CA LEU A 171 24.20 2.78 -16.97
C LEU A 171 25.08 1.67 -17.57
N LEU A 172 24.58 0.92 -18.55
CA LEU A 172 25.34 -0.13 -19.25
C LEU A 172 26.57 0.44 -19.96
N GLU A 173 26.42 1.56 -20.66
CA GLU A 173 27.54 2.27 -21.29
C GLU A 173 28.62 2.66 -20.27
N ARG A 174 28.19 3.20 -19.12
CA ARG A 174 29.11 3.63 -18.05
C ARG A 174 29.76 2.46 -17.31
N LEU A 175 29.08 1.33 -17.16
CA LEU A 175 29.68 0.11 -16.59
C LEU A 175 30.79 -0.44 -17.47
N ASN A 176 30.71 -0.22 -18.79
CA ASN A 176 31.75 -0.63 -19.73
C ASN A 176 32.86 0.43 -19.94
N ALA A 177 32.80 1.56 -19.23
CA ALA A 177 33.81 2.61 -19.34
C ALA A 177 35.18 2.12 -18.87
N SER A 178 36.24 2.57 -19.56
CA SER A 178 37.63 2.24 -19.21
C SER A 178 38.05 2.76 -17.83
N VAL A 179 37.47 3.90 -17.41
CA VAL A 179 37.76 4.58 -16.14
C VAL A 179 37.03 3.92 -14.97
N ALA A 180 37.76 3.51 -13.93
CA ALA A 180 37.21 2.78 -12.78
C ALA A 180 36.21 3.60 -11.96
N GLU A 181 36.45 4.90 -11.83
CA GLU A 181 35.60 5.85 -11.13
C GLU A 181 34.23 5.97 -11.79
N VAL A 182 34.19 5.98 -13.12
CA VAL A 182 32.93 6.02 -13.89
C VAL A 182 32.13 4.76 -13.65
N ARG A 183 32.78 3.59 -13.62
CA ARG A 183 32.13 2.32 -13.30
C ARG A 183 31.59 2.30 -11.87
N CYS A 184 32.38 2.72 -10.89
CA CYS A 184 31.95 2.79 -9.49
C CYS A 184 30.75 3.73 -9.31
N LEU A 185 30.75 4.88 -10.00
CA LEU A 185 29.61 5.80 -10.00
C LEU A 185 28.37 5.14 -10.60
N ALA A 186 28.51 4.42 -11.73
CA ALA A 186 27.41 3.68 -12.34
C ALA A 186 26.85 2.61 -11.39
N LEU A 187 27.71 1.83 -10.73
CA LEU A 187 27.33 0.84 -9.73
C LEU A 187 26.50 1.47 -8.59
N SER A 188 26.90 2.64 -8.10
CA SER A 188 26.17 3.35 -7.03
C SER A 188 24.76 3.80 -7.44
N HIS A 189 24.47 3.90 -8.74
CA HIS A 189 23.19 4.36 -9.27
C HIS A 189 22.28 3.25 -9.80
N LEU A 190 22.70 1.98 -9.74
CA LEU A 190 21.91 0.84 -10.19
C LEU A 190 20.66 0.63 -9.33
N GLY A 191 20.78 0.71 -8.00
CA GLY A 191 19.64 0.51 -7.08
C GLY A 191 18.85 -0.77 -7.39
N PRO A 192 17.50 -0.72 -7.44
CA PRO A 192 16.66 -1.88 -7.78
C PRO A 192 16.89 -2.44 -9.19
N LEU A 193 17.36 -1.61 -10.14
CA LEU A 193 17.63 -2.01 -11.53
C LEU A 193 18.75 -3.05 -11.62
N ALA A 194 19.56 -3.19 -10.57
CA ALA A 194 20.62 -4.20 -10.48
C ALA A 194 20.11 -5.64 -10.70
N ASN A 195 18.81 -5.91 -10.46
CA ASN A 195 18.20 -7.22 -10.62
C ASN A 195 17.66 -7.48 -12.04
N ARG A 196 17.76 -6.51 -12.96
CA ARG A 196 17.37 -6.69 -14.37
C ARG A 196 18.38 -7.59 -15.09
N PRO A 197 17.94 -8.52 -15.95
CA PRO A 197 18.85 -9.51 -16.56
C PRO A 197 19.96 -8.86 -17.40
N GLU A 198 19.65 -7.77 -18.10
CA GLU A 198 20.61 -7.02 -18.91
C GLU A 198 21.72 -6.40 -18.05
N VAL A 199 21.34 -5.88 -16.88
CA VAL A 199 22.28 -5.31 -15.91
C VAL A 199 23.12 -6.41 -15.27
N LEU A 200 22.53 -7.56 -14.95
CA LEU A 200 23.27 -8.69 -14.38
C LEU A 200 24.32 -9.24 -15.34
N GLU A 201 24.02 -9.36 -16.63
CA GLU A 201 25.02 -9.74 -17.64
C GLU A 201 26.13 -8.70 -17.75
N ALA A 202 25.79 -7.41 -17.71
CA ALA A 202 26.80 -6.35 -17.74
C ALA A 202 27.66 -6.30 -16.48
N LEU A 203 27.10 -6.58 -15.31
CA LEU A 203 27.85 -6.74 -14.06
C LEU A 203 28.81 -7.93 -14.13
N ALA A 204 28.35 -9.06 -14.67
CA ALA A 204 29.21 -10.22 -14.89
C ALA A 204 30.34 -9.87 -15.87
N ALA A 205 30.03 -9.23 -16.99
CA ALA A 205 31.02 -8.78 -17.97
C ALA A 205 32.05 -7.83 -17.35
N LEU A 206 31.61 -6.83 -16.58
CA LEU A 206 32.49 -5.89 -15.87
C LEU A 206 33.49 -6.63 -14.98
N LEU A 207 33.01 -7.58 -14.18
CA LEU A 207 33.83 -8.34 -13.23
C LEU A 207 34.77 -9.34 -13.91
N LEU A 208 34.44 -9.81 -15.11
CA LEU A 208 35.32 -10.66 -15.91
C LEU A 208 36.41 -9.85 -16.62
N THR A 209 36.05 -8.68 -17.16
CA THR A 209 36.90 -7.86 -18.02
C THR A 209 37.89 -7.01 -17.24
N PHE A 210 37.45 -6.36 -16.16
CA PHE A 210 38.27 -5.37 -15.44
C PHE A 210 38.88 -5.96 -14.15
N PRO A 211 40.03 -5.42 -13.68
CA PRO A 211 40.54 -5.77 -12.36
C PRO A 211 39.56 -5.31 -11.27
N ILE A 212 39.33 -6.18 -10.30
CA ILE A 212 38.38 -5.94 -9.20
C ILE A 212 39.17 -5.38 -8.03
N ASP A 213 39.10 -4.06 -7.88
CA ASP A 213 39.61 -3.38 -6.70
C ASP A 213 38.62 -3.48 -5.53
N ASP A 214 39.11 -3.17 -4.33
CA ASP A 214 38.30 -3.16 -3.11
C ASP A 214 37.08 -2.25 -3.21
N ARG A 215 37.17 -1.16 -3.96
CA ARG A 215 36.08 -0.20 -4.14
C ARG A 215 34.99 -0.78 -5.02
N THR A 216 35.34 -1.42 -6.15
CA THR A 216 34.38 -2.13 -7.01
C THR A 216 33.75 -3.28 -6.23
N ALA A 217 34.54 -4.07 -5.51
CA ALA A 217 34.03 -5.17 -4.68
C ALA A 217 32.99 -4.67 -3.67
N ARG A 218 33.30 -3.62 -2.90
CA ARG A 218 32.36 -3.02 -1.95
C ARG A 218 31.09 -2.53 -2.65
N SER A 219 31.24 -1.83 -3.78
CA SER A 219 30.11 -1.30 -4.54
C SER A 219 29.16 -2.40 -5.01
N VAL A 220 29.71 -3.51 -5.52
CA VAL A 220 28.91 -4.67 -5.94
C VAL A 220 28.26 -5.36 -4.74
N THR A 221 28.99 -5.57 -3.64
CA THR A 221 28.44 -6.23 -2.43
C THR A 221 27.29 -5.44 -1.77
N ALA A 222 27.27 -4.12 -1.96
CA ALA A 222 26.25 -3.22 -1.46
C ALA A 222 24.98 -3.16 -2.34
N LEU A 223 25.00 -3.76 -3.53
CA LEU A 223 23.83 -3.77 -4.41
C LEU A 223 22.68 -4.57 -3.78
N PRO A 224 21.42 -4.09 -3.92
CA PRO A 224 20.23 -4.77 -3.40
C PRO A 224 19.82 -5.93 -4.32
N LEU A 225 20.73 -6.89 -4.52
CA LEU A 225 20.54 -8.05 -5.37
C LEU A 225 19.75 -9.15 -4.64
N LYS A 226 18.78 -9.74 -5.36
CA LYS A 226 18.03 -10.92 -4.93
C LYS A 226 18.94 -12.15 -4.85
N PRO A 227 18.58 -13.18 -4.05
CA PRO A 227 19.35 -14.43 -3.97
C PRO A 227 19.59 -15.09 -5.33
N GLU A 228 18.58 -15.08 -6.21
CA GLU A 228 18.66 -15.62 -7.57
C GLU A 228 19.71 -14.88 -8.42
N SER A 229 19.76 -13.55 -8.28
CA SER A 229 20.73 -12.70 -8.97
C SER A 229 22.16 -12.94 -8.46
N TRP A 230 22.34 -13.16 -7.15
CA TRP A 230 23.62 -13.58 -6.59
C TRP A 230 24.07 -14.94 -7.11
N ALA A 231 23.15 -15.92 -7.15
CA ALA A 231 23.45 -17.25 -7.69
C ALA A 231 23.84 -17.19 -9.17
N PHE A 232 23.15 -16.39 -9.97
CA PHE A 232 23.49 -16.14 -11.36
C PHE A 232 24.92 -15.58 -11.49
N LEU A 233 25.25 -14.52 -10.75
CA LEU A 233 26.60 -13.94 -10.79
C LEU A 233 27.66 -14.95 -10.31
N ALA A 234 27.36 -15.73 -9.27
CA ALA A 234 28.27 -16.76 -8.78
C ALA A 234 28.56 -17.82 -9.86
N GLN A 235 27.55 -18.31 -10.57
CA GLN A 235 27.75 -19.26 -11.66
C GLN A 235 28.58 -18.66 -12.81
N ARG A 236 28.33 -17.40 -13.18
CA ARG A 236 29.06 -16.73 -14.29
C ARG A 236 30.53 -16.44 -13.95
N LEU A 237 30.83 -16.19 -12.68
CA LEU A 237 32.16 -15.78 -12.22
C LEU A 237 33.03 -16.93 -11.71
N GLU A 238 32.56 -18.18 -11.78
CA GLU A 238 33.27 -19.38 -11.30
C GLU A 238 34.71 -19.47 -11.83
N ARG A 239 34.91 -19.18 -13.13
CA ARG A 239 36.23 -19.23 -13.78
C ARG A 239 37.20 -18.15 -13.28
N CYS A 240 36.70 -17.11 -12.62
CA CYS A 240 37.49 -16.01 -12.08
C CYS A 240 37.65 -16.09 -10.56
N ALA A 241 37.30 -17.20 -9.92
CA ALA A 241 37.36 -17.36 -8.46
C ALA A 241 38.70 -16.93 -7.83
N ALA A 242 39.82 -17.23 -8.47
CA ALA A 242 41.16 -16.85 -8.01
C ALA A 242 41.39 -15.32 -7.96
N ARG A 243 40.68 -14.55 -8.77
CA ARG A 243 40.84 -13.08 -8.89
C ARG A 243 39.91 -12.32 -7.95
N LEU A 244 38.94 -12.99 -7.34
CA LEU A 244 37.92 -12.33 -6.54
C LEU A 244 38.46 -11.92 -5.16
N PRO A 245 38.18 -10.69 -4.70
CA PRO A 245 38.39 -10.30 -3.31
C PRO A 245 37.47 -11.09 -2.38
N ASP A 246 37.97 -11.39 -1.18
CA ASP A 246 37.27 -12.20 -0.17
C ASP A 246 35.90 -11.63 0.23
N ALA A 247 35.77 -10.30 0.27
CA ALA A 247 34.50 -9.62 0.52
C ALA A 247 33.44 -9.93 -0.56
N LEU A 248 33.84 -9.91 -1.83
CA LEU A 248 32.94 -10.21 -2.95
C LEU A 248 32.61 -11.70 -3.00
N LEU A 249 33.59 -12.56 -2.75
CA LEU A 249 33.39 -14.01 -2.66
C LEU A 249 32.37 -14.38 -1.57
N THR A 250 32.50 -13.75 -0.40
CA THR A 250 31.58 -13.95 0.74
C THR A 250 30.14 -13.58 0.39
N ALA A 251 29.96 -12.48 -0.34
CA ALA A 251 28.64 -12.02 -0.77
C ALA A 251 28.04 -12.88 -1.88
N LEU A 252 28.83 -13.24 -2.91
CA LEU A 252 28.41 -14.08 -4.04
C LEU A 252 27.90 -15.44 -3.57
N LEU A 253 28.65 -16.08 -2.67
CA LEU A 253 28.33 -17.42 -2.16
C LEU A 253 27.36 -17.41 -0.97
N GLY A 254 26.92 -16.20 -0.55
CA GLY A 254 25.99 -16.01 0.57
C GLY A 254 26.49 -16.55 1.90
N LEU A 255 27.82 -16.61 2.10
CA LEU A 255 28.44 -17.22 3.28
C LEU A 255 28.03 -16.53 4.60
N THR A 256 27.71 -15.24 4.55
CA THR A 256 27.22 -14.46 5.71
C THR A 256 25.70 -14.37 5.79
N ARG A 257 24.99 -14.66 4.69
CA ARG A 257 23.53 -14.47 4.58
C ARG A 257 22.75 -15.76 4.82
N GLY A 258 23.42 -16.90 4.95
CA GLY A 258 22.81 -18.22 5.17
C GLY A 258 22.03 -18.76 3.97
N VAL A 259 22.03 -18.02 2.84
CA VAL A 259 21.46 -18.46 1.57
C VAL A 259 22.61 -18.86 0.67
N HIS A 260 22.88 -20.16 0.62
CA HIS A 260 24.03 -20.71 -0.08
C HIS A 260 23.70 -21.04 -1.54
N CYS A 261 24.70 -20.91 -2.41
CA CYS A 261 24.64 -21.42 -3.77
C CYS A 261 24.57 -22.96 -3.79
N GLU A 262 24.29 -23.52 -4.97
CA GLU A 262 24.36 -24.95 -5.20
C GLU A 262 25.73 -25.54 -4.84
N ARG A 263 25.73 -26.82 -4.44
CA ARG A 263 26.94 -27.58 -4.08
C ARG A 263 28.04 -27.46 -5.12
N LYS A 264 27.69 -27.64 -6.39
CA LYS A 264 28.65 -27.65 -7.50
C LYS A 264 29.38 -26.32 -7.60
N THR A 265 28.65 -25.21 -7.46
CA THR A 265 29.22 -23.86 -7.47
C THR A 265 30.13 -23.64 -6.26
N LEU A 266 29.71 -24.03 -5.04
CA LEU A 266 30.56 -23.91 -3.85
C LEU A 266 31.87 -24.72 -3.99
N GLU A 267 31.80 -25.96 -4.48
CA GLU A 267 32.97 -26.81 -4.69
C GLU A 267 33.90 -26.23 -5.77
N ALA A 268 33.34 -25.66 -6.84
CA ALA A 268 34.13 -25.04 -7.89
C ALA A 268 34.90 -23.80 -7.39
N TYR A 269 34.25 -22.94 -6.62
CA TYR A 269 34.91 -21.81 -5.98
C TYR A 269 35.94 -22.26 -4.95
N LEU A 270 35.64 -23.30 -4.17
CA LEU A 270 36.57 -23.87 -3.20
C LEU A 270 37.86 -24.37 -3.89
N CYS A 271 37.75 -24.96 -5.07
CA CYS A 271 38.89 -25.50 -5.84
C CYS A 271 39.63 -24.46 -6.70
N GLY A 272 38.98 -23.30 -6.96
CA GLY A 272 39.47 -22.25 -7.86
C GLY A 272 39.84 -20.93 -7.18
N ALA A 273 39.44 -20.71 -5.93
CA ALA A 273 39.78 -19.51 -5.16
C ALA A 273 41.23 -19.54 -4.66
N ARG A 274 41.72 -18.36 -4.22
CA ARG A 274 42.99 -18.24 -3.49
C ARG A 274 42.90 -18.96 -2.13
N SER A 275 44.05 -19.27 -1.53
CA SER A 275 44.14 -19.95 -0.22
C SER A 275 43.25 -19.30 0.84
N SER A 276 43.26 -17.96 0.94
CA SER A 276 42.40 -17.20 1.86
C SER A 276 40.90 -17.40 1.58
N GLY A 277 40.50 -17.30 0.32
CA GLY A 277 39.11 -17.51 -0.12
C GLY A 277 38.63 -18.95 0.09
N ALA A 278 39.47 -19.93 -0.21
CA ALA A 278 39.19 -21.34 0.05
C ALA A 278 39.03 -21.62 1.55
N ALA A 279 39.91 -21.05 2.38
CA ALA A 279 39.80 -21.12 3.84
C ALA A 279 38.48 -20.53 4.35
N LEU A 280 38.04 -19.39 3.81
CA LEU A 280 36.75 -18.78 4.14
C LEU A 280 35.58 -19.68 3.76
N ILE A 281 35.59 -20.27 2.56
CA ILE A 281 34.55 -21.20 2.12
C ILE A 281 34.47 -22.42 3.03
N LEU A 282 35.61 -23.00 3.41
CA LEU A 282 35.66 -24.16 4.31
C LEU A 282 35.12 -23.84 5.70
N ARG A 283 35.45 -22.67 6.26
CA ARG A 283 34.95 -22.22 7.57
C ARG A 283 33.45 -21.99 7.57
N SER A 284 32.92 -21.45 6.47
CA SER A 284 31.51 -21.17 6.27
C SER A 284 30.76 -22.31 5.58
N TRP A 285 31.34 -23.50 5.48
CA TRP A 285 30.74 -24.61 4.75
C TRP A 285 29.37 -24.99 5.33
N PRO A 286 28.33 -25.25 4.52
CA PRO A 286 27.01 -25.59 5.02
C PRO A 286 27.00 -26.91 5.81
N LYS A 287 26.23 -26.99 6.91
CA LYS A 287 26.21 -28.17 7.79
C LYS A 287 25.60 -29.41 7.13
N GLN A 288 24.62 -29.20 6.26
CA GLN A 288 23.84 -30.25 5.61
C GLN A 288 24.52 -30.80 4.33
N MET A 289 25.64 -30.23 3.90
CA MET A 289 26.27 -30.53 2.60
C MET A 289 27.59 -31.25 2.80
N SER A 290 27.77 -32.41 2.15
CA SER A 290 29.08 -33.08 2.07
C SER A 290 29.94 -32.51 0.94
N LEU A 291 31.25 -32.64 1.07
CA LEU A 291 32.22 -32.40 -0.02
C LEU A 291 32.29 -33.62 -0.94
N SER A 292 32.61 -33.40 -2.21
CA SER A 292 32.80 -34.50 -3.17
C SER A 292 34.19 -35.11 -3.01
N ASP A 293 34.32 -36.41 -3.26
CA ASP A 293 35.62 -37.11 -3.17
C ASP A 293 36.66 -36.47 -4.13
N ALA A 294 36.22 -35.94 -5.28
CA ALA A 294 37.07 -35.20 -6.20
C ALA A 294 37.60 -33.88 -5.60
N ALA A 295 36.72 -33.08 -4.97
CA ALA A 295 37.12 -31.85 -4.30
C ALA A 295 38.04 -32.14 -3.11
N LEU A 296 37.75 -33.17 -2.31
CA LEU A 296 38.59 -33.59 -1.18
C LEU A 296 39.98 -34.02 -1.63
N THR A 297 40.07 -34.85 -2.67
CA THR A 297 41.36 -35.31 -3.22
C THR A 297 42.20 -34.12 -3.67
N ARG A 298 41.59 -33.16 -4.39
CA ARG A 298 42.27 -31.95 -4.85
C ARG A 298 42.75 -31.07 -3.69
N LEU A 299 41.94 -30.87 -2.66
CA LEU A 299 42.29 -30.02 -1.52
C LEU A 299 43.35 -30.65 -0.60
N LEU A 300 43.32 -31.97 -0.42
CA LEU A 300 44.34 -32.71 0.35
C LEU A 300 45.70 -32.77 -0.35
N GLN A 301 45.75 -32.46 -1.64
CA GLN A 301 47.00 -32.27 -2.39
C GLN A 301 47.58 -30.86 -2.23
N SER A 302 46.84 -29.91 -1.65
CA SER A 302 47.35 -28.58 -1.33
C SER A 302 48.51 -28.65 -0.33
N THR A 303 49.46 -27.72 -0.44
CA THR A 303 50.57 -27.51 0.51
C THR A 303 50.30 -26.36 1.48
N GLU A 304 49.22 -25.62 1.26
CA GLU A 304 48.90 -24.39 1.98
C GLU A 304 48.21 -24.70 3.32
N GLU A 305 48.80 -24.25 4.42
CA GLU A 305 48.24 -24.41 5.77
C GLU A 305 46.83 -23.83 5.88
N GLU A 306 46.62 -22.66 5.25
CA GLU A 306 45.36 -21.93 5.29
C GLU A 306 44.17 -22.77 4.79
N VAL A 307 44.41 -23.70 3.87
CA VAL A 307 43.39 -24.57 3.29
C VAL A 307 43.33 -25.90 4.04
N LEU A 308 44.48 -26.50 4.34
CA LEU A 308 44.57 -27.82 4.97
C LEU A 308 44.00 -27.84 6.38
N VAL A 309 44.29 -26.84 7.22
CA VAL A 309 43.82 -26.83 8.62
C VAL A 309 42.29 -26.74 8.71
N PRO A 310 41.60 -25.79 8.04
CA PRO A 310 40.15 -25.77 8.01
C PRO A 310 39.52 -27.02 7.39
N LEU A 311 40.16 -27.62 6.38
CA LEU A 311 39.69 -28.85 5.75
C LEU A 311 39.70 -30.02 6.74
N LEU A 312 40.83 -30.26 7.42
CA LEU A 312 40.97 -31.36 8.37
C LEU A 312 40.02 -31.19 9.57
N LEU A 313 39.84 -29.95 10.04
CA LEU A 313 38.82 -29.60 11.04
C LEU A 313 37.41 -29.97 10.57
N LEU A 314 37.05 -29.58 9.34
CA LEU A 314 35.74 -29.85 8.77
C LEU A 314 35.51 -31.36 8.60
N MET A 315 36.51 -32.10 8.12
CA MET A 315 36.47 -33.55 8.00
C MET A 315 36.23 -34.22 9.35
N LYS A 316 36.96 -33.82 10.40
CA LYS A 316 36.80 -34.38 11.74
C LYS A 316 35.41 -34.14 12.31
N GLN A 317 34.91 -32.92 12.16
CA GLN A 317 33.64 -32.53 12.77
C GLN A 317 32.41 -33.07 12.04
N ARG A 318 32.48 -33.19 10.71
CA ARG A 318 31.28 -33.40 9.88
C ARG A 318 31.35 -34.62 8.97
N PHE A 319 32.54 -35.06 8.58
CA PHE A 319 32.72 -36.15 7.60
C PHE A 319 33.75 -37.21 8.03
N PRO A 320 33.66 -37.79 9.25
CA PRO A 320 34.68 -38.71 9.77
C PRO A 320 34.81 -39.99 8.92
N THR A 321 33.70 -40.49 8.37
CA THR A 321 33.70 -41.69 7.51
C THR A 321 34.42 -41.48 6.18
N VAL A 322 34.49 -40.23 5.69
CA VAL A 322 35.18 -39.90 4.45
C VAL A 322 36.69 -39.79 4.69
N ALA A 323 37.12 -39.40 5.90
CA ALA A 323 38.54 -39.36 6.27
C ALA A 323 39.20 -40.74 6.15
N ALA A 324 38.49 -41.82 6.49
CA ALA A 324 38.99 -43.19 6.37
C ALA A 324 39.36 -43.58 4.92
N ARG A 325 38.69 -43.01 3.90
CA ARG A 325 38.97 -43.28 2.49
C ARG A 325 40.26 -42.63 2.00
N HIS A 326 40.71 -41.57 2.66
CA HIS A 326 41.92 -40.82 2.33
C HIS A 326 43.07 -41.08 3.32
N ARG A 327 43.05 -42.23 3.99
CA ARG A 327 44.00 -42.58 5.06
C ARG A 327 45.46 -42.45 4.65
N SER A 328 45.84 -42.97 3.48
CA SER A 328 47.22 -42.89 2.97
C SER A 328 47.72 -41.44 2.87
N ARG A 329 46.86 -40.54 2.38
CA ARG A 329 47.21 -39.13 2.29
C ARG A 329 47.26 -38.43 3.64
N LEU A 330 46.43 -38.85 4.60
CA LEU A 330 46.46 -38.34 5.96
C LEU A 330 47.74 -38.78 6.71
N GLU A 331 48.27 -39.97 6.41
CA GLU A 331 49.57 -40.44 6.90
C GLU A 331 50.71 -39.57 6.37
N ASP A 332 50.73 -39.23 5.07
CA ASP A 332 51.69 -38.27 4.52
C ASP A 332 51.62 -36.90 5.23
N LEU A 333 50.40 -36.41 5.47
CA LEU A 333 50.16 -35.12 6.13
C LEU A 333 50.48 -35.14 7.63
N ALA A 334 50.65 -36.32 8.24
CA ALA A 334 51.09 -36.45 9.64
C ALA A 334 52.56 -36.05 9.85
N GLU A 335 53.35 -36.03 8.78
CA GLU A 335 54.75 -35.61 8.75
C GLU A 335 54.95 -34.23 8.08
N HIS A 336 53.86 -33.50 7.80
CA HIS A 336 53.91 -32.17 7.18
C HIS A 336 54.73 -31.17 8.02
N PRO A 337 55.49 -30.21 7.43
CA PRO A 337 56.32 -29.26 8.19
C PRO A 337 55.54 -28.37 9.16
N VAL A 338 54.27 -28.12 8.87
CA VAL A 338 53.38 -27.27 9.69
C VAL A 338 52.73 -28.06 10.83
N VAL A 339 52.87 -27.55 12.07
CA VAL A 339 52.36 -28.19 13.30
C VAL A 339 50.84 -28.40 13.25
N GLY A 340 50.07 -27.39 12.84
CA GLY A 340 48.61 -27.46 12.79
C GLY A 340 48.11 -28.60 11.93
N VAL A 341 48.70 -28.79 10.74
CA VAL A 341 48.36 -29.87 9.81
C VAL A 341 48.64 -31.24 10.45
N ARG A 342 49.82 -31.42 11.07
CA ARG A 342 50.19 -32.69 11.74
C ARG A 342 49.24 -33.07 12.87
N VAL A 343 48.86 -32.10 13.70
CA VAL A 343 47.98 -32.34 14.85
C VAL A 343 46.61 -32.82 14.39
N TRP A 344 46.03 -32.15 13.39
CA TRP A 344 44.71 -32.50 12.89
C TRP A 344 44.69 -33.78 12.06
N SER A 345 45.73 -34.06 11.27
CA SER A 345 45.84 -35.33 10.52
C SER A 345 45.98 -36.53 11.46
N ARG A 346 46.87 -36.47 12.46
CA ARG A 346 47.00 -37.53 13.48
C ARG A 346 45.72 -37.72 14.27
N SER A 347 45.01 -36.63 14.59
CA SER A 347 43.71 -36.73 15.25
C SER A 347 42.64 -37.43 14.41
N LEU A 348 42.72 -37.37 13.08
CA LEU A 348 41.79 -38.06 12.17
C LEU A 348 42.17 -39.53 11.96
N LEU A 349 43.46 -39.86 12.03
CA LEU A 349 43.94 -41.25 11.95
C LEU A 349 43.62 -42.07 13.21
N ASN A 350 43.48 -41.38 14.35
CA ASN A 350 43.19 -41.98 15.66
C ASN A 350 41.68 -41.96 16.02
N ALA A 351 40.83 -41.38 15.16
CA ALA A 351 39.38 -41.33 15.31
C ALA A 351 38.72 -42.46 14.52
#